data_AF-A0A087QNF2-F1
#
_entry.id   AF-A0A087QNF2-F1
#
_cell.length_a   1.000
_cell.length_b   1.000
_cell.length_c   1.000
_cell.angle_alpha   90.00
_cell.angle_beta   90.00
_cell.angle_gamma   90.00
#
_symmetry.space_group_name_H-M   'P 1'
#
loop_
_entity.id
_entity.type
_entity.pdbx_description
1 polymer ?
#
loop_
_entity_poly.entity_id
_entity_poly.type
_entity_poly.pdbx_seq_one_letter_code
_entity_poly.pdbx_strand_id
1 'polypeptide(L)'
;RETWAGKYEFLLSCLGYCVGLGNVWRFPYLCYRNGGGIFLIPYFIMLLVTGLPLFLMELSLGQYGAAGPITVWKCCPLLKGVGVAMLIVSSLVSLYYNVIIAWAFYYLGSSFQSPLPWSCDAPRNADLCQVGGPQAGSVAGSGPGVGCCWARHHMRTGEVVSVGRSFACSRRGGSGLGDPGPVQWPLALCLLAAWILIFLCMLKGIRSSGKVVYFTATFPYLVILILIIRGATLDGSLNGVRFYLSSNWGRLQSAQVWSDAASQIFYSLGIGFGGLLSMASYNKFDNNVIRDTLVIAIGNCCTSFLAGFAIF
;
A
#
# COMPACT_ATOMS: atom_id res chain seq x y z
N ARG A 1 25.97 -12.87 -15.81
CA ARG A 1 24.78 -12.17 -15.26
C ARG A 1 23.59 -12.56 -16.11
N GLU A 2 22.47 -12.97 -15.51
CA GLU A 2 21.23 -13.17 -16.28
C GLU A 2 20.64 -11.81 -16.71
N THR A 3 19.81 -11.80 -17.75
CA THR A 3 19.11 -10.59 -18.21
C THR A 3 17.60 -10.84 -18.23
N TRP A 4 16.81 -9.77 -18.11
CA TRP A 4 15.36 -9.86 -18.29
C TRP A 4 15.02 -10.43 -19.67
N ALA A 5 14.02 -11.32 -19.74
CA ALA A 5 13.65 -11.93 -21.03
C ALA A 5 12.92 -10.94 -21.94
N GLY A 6 12.20 -9.98 -21.35
CA GLY A 6 11.54 -8.90 -22.07
C GLY A 6 11.61 -7.55 -21.37
N LYS A 7 11.52 -6.46 -22.14
CA LYS A 7 11.49 -5.09 -21.60
C LYS A 7 10.28 -4.87 -20.68
N TYR A 8 9.14 -5.44 -21.02
CA TYR A 8 7.92 -5.32 -20.21
C TYR A 8 8.02 -6.06 -18.87
N GLU A 9 8.79 -7.14 -18.78
CA GLU A 9 9.02 -7.84 -17.50
C GLU A 9 9.76 -6.93 -16.52
N PHE A 10 10.79 -6.20 -16.99
CA PHE A 10 11.50 -5.21 -16.18
C PHE A 10 10.58 -4.06 -15.76
N LEU A 11 9.87 -3.45 -16.72
CA LEU A 11 8.98 -2.31 -16.44
C LEU A 11 7.86 -2.69 -15.46
N LEU A 12 7.21 -3.83 -15.64
CA LEU A 12 6.17 -4.32 -14.75
C LEU A 12 6.73 -4.74 -13.38
N SER A 13 7.96 -5.27 -13.33
CA SER A 13 8.64 -5.56 -12.05
C SER A 13 8.91 -4.30 -11.25
N CYS A 14 9.46 -3.25 -11.87
CA CYS A 14 9.68 -1.98 -11.19
C CYS A 14 8.36 -1.28 -10.84
N LEU A 15 7.37 -1.32 -11.73
CA LEU A 15 6.04 -0.74 -11.44
C LEU A 15 5.34 -1.47 -10.29
N GLY A 16 5.37 -2.80 -10.27
CA GLY A 16 4.80 -3.61 -9.19
C GLY A 16 5.57 -3.47 -7.87
N TYR A 17 6.84 -3.08 -7.92
CA TYR A 17 7.61 -2.73 -6.73
C TYR A 17 7.23 -1.34 -6.17
N CYS A 18 7.05 -0.33 -7.03
CA CYS A 18 6.66 1.01 -6.61
C CYS A 18 5.17 1.07 -6.18
N VAL A 19 4.30 0.36 -6.89
CA VAL A 19 2.87 0.32 -6.58
C VAL A 19 2.62 -0.66 -5.44
N GLY A 20 2.52 -0.12 -4.22
CA GLY A 20 2.21 -0.89 -3.02
C GLY A 20 0.90 -0.49 -2.36
N LEU A 21 0.64 -1.05 -1.19
CA LEU A 21 -0.49 -0.63 -0.35
C LEU A 21 -0.47 0.88 -0.11
N GLY A 22 0.71 1.48 0.10
CA GLY A 22 0.84 2.93 0.31
C GLY A 22 0.17 3.79 -0.77
N ASN A 23 0.11 3.34 -2.02
CA ASN A 23 -0.59 4.05 -3.10
C ASN A 23 -2.11 4.03 -2.91
N VAL A 24 -2.65 2.95 -2.34
CA VAL A 24 -4.10 2.72 -2.22
C VAL A 24 -4.72 3.44 -1.03
N TRP A 25 -4.11 3.41 0.16
CA TRP A 25 -4.73 4.00 1.37
C TRP A 25 -3.98 5.21 1.91
N ARG A 26 -2.64 5.21 1.88
CA ARG A 26 -1.84 6.31 2.47
C ARG A 26 -1.89 7.56 1.61
N PHE A 27 -1.73 7.45 0.29
CA PHE A 27 -1.78 8.62 -0.60
C PHE A 27 -3.13 9.35 -0.53
N PRO A 28 -4.29 8.66 -0.65
CA PRO A 28 -5.58 9.36 -0.59
C PRO A 28 -5.83 9.99 0.79
N TYR A 29 -5.42 9.31 1.87
CA TYR A 29 -5.49 9.85 3.22
C TYR A 29 -4.65 11.13 3.39
N LEU A 30 -3.43 11.15 2.85
CA LEU A 30 -2.56 12.34 2.88
C LEU A 30 -3.14 13.47 2.04
N CYS A 31 -3.71 13.18 0.86
CA CYS A 31 -4.40 14.18 0.05
C CYS A 31 -5.51 14.84 0.88
N TYR A 32 -6.41 14.04 1.47
CA TYR A 32 -7.49 14.55 2.31
C TYR A 32 -6.99 15.39 3.49
N ARG A 33 -6.02 14.88 4.26
CA ARG A 33 -5.50 15.56 5.45
C ARG A 33 -4.81 16.89 5.11
N ASN A 34 -4.16 16.98 3.95
CA ASN A 34 -3.31 18.11 3.57
C ASN A 34 -3.97 19.09 2.59
N GLY A 35 -5.31 19.11 2.55
CA GLY A 35 -6.06 20.11 1.79
C GLY A 35 -6.60 19.61 0.44
N GLY A 36 -6.85 18.31 0.33
CA GLY A 36 -7.47 17.66 -0.81
C GLY A 36 -6.61 17.69 -2.07
N GLY A 37 -7.19 18.14 -3.18
CA GLY A 37 -6.53 18.20 -4.49
C GLY A 37 -5.34 19.16 -4.52
N ILE A 38 -5.26 20.11 -3.58
CA ILE A 38 -4.14 21.05 -3.48
C ILE A 38 -2.83 20.35 -3.08
N PHE A 39 -2.90 19.22 -2.39
CA PHE A 39 -1.74 18.39 -2.07
C PHE A 39 -0.97 17.89 -3.31
N LEU A 40 -1.63 17.83 -4.48
CA LEU A 40 -0.98 17.42 -5.72
C LEU A 40 0.15 18.36 -6.14
N ILE A 41 0.05 19.66 -5.81
CA ILE A 41 1.09 20.65 -6.15
C ILE A 41 2.44 20.32 -5.47
N PRO A 42 2.53 20.26 -4.13
CA PRO A 42 3.78 19.89 -3.46
C PRO A 42 4.19 18.45 -3.78
N TYR A 43 3.24 17.54 -4.01
CA TYR A 43 3.53 16.17 -4.44
C TYR A 43 4.28 16.13 -5.78
N PHE A 44 3.79 16.81 -6.81
CA PHE A 44 4.45 16.85 -8.12
C PHE A 44 5.76 17.65 -8.10
N ILE A 45 5.84 18.74 -7.32
CA ILE A 45 7.11 19.48 -7.17
C ILE A 45 8.17 18.59 -6.51
N MET A 46 7.83 17.92 -5.41
CA MET A 46 8.77 17.01 -4.74
C MET A 46 9.12 15.82 -5.63
N LEU A 47 8.18 15.29 -6.41
CA LEU A 47 8.46 14.27 -7.43
C LEU A 47 9.50 14.74 -8.44
N LEU A 48 9.33 15.93 -9.02
CA LEU A 48 10.22 16.43 -10.07
C LEU A 48 11.62 16.80 -9.52
N VAL A 49 11.66 17.45 -8.36
CA VAL A 49 12.91 17.99 -7.79
C VAL A 49 13.71 16.94 -7.03
N THR A 50 13.04 15.98 -6.36
CA THR A 50 13.72 15.00 -5.50
C THR A 50 13.48 13.55 -5.92
N GLY A 51 12.24 13.18 -6.21
CA GLY A 51 11.88 11.79 -6.51
C GLY A 51 12.53 11.28 -7.79
N LEU A 52 12.29 11.96 -8.92
CA LEU A 52 12.80 11.58 -10.23
C LEU A 52 14.33 11.56 -10.30
N PRO A 53 15.08 12.58 -9.82
CA PRO A 53 16.53 12.54 -9.87
C PRO A 53 17.11 11.37 -9.08
N LEU A 54 16.61 11.11 -7.87
CA LEU A 54 17.10 10.00 -7.04
C LEU A 54 16.71 8.63 -7.62
N PHE A 55 15.50 8.52 -8.14
CA PHE A 55 15.01 7.31 -8.79
C PHE A 55 15.82 6.99 -10.06
N LEU A 56 16.10 8.00 -10.89
CA LEU A 56 16.97 7.87 -12.06
C LEU A 56 18.38 7.48 -11.66
N MET A 57 18.93 8.10 -10.62
CA MET A 57 20.27 7.80 -10.11
C MET A 57 20.36 6.33 -9.67
N GLU A 58 19.40 5.83 -8.90
CA GLU A 58 19.40 4.44 -8.40
C GLU A 58 19.27 3.42 -9.53
N LEU A 59 18.37 3.66 -10.50
CA LEU A 59 18.22 2.80 -11.68
C LEU A 59 19.47 2.83 -12.57
N SER A 60 20.05 4.01 -12.80
CA SER A 60 21.26 4.16 -13.61
C SER A 60 22.46 3.49 -12.95
N LEU A 61 22.61 3.65 -11.63
CA LEU A 61 23.68 3.02 -10.86
C LEU A 61 23.56 1.49 -10.88
N GLY A 62 22.33 0.96 -10.77
CA GLY A 62 22.07 -0.47 -10.89
C GLY A 62 22.40 -1.00 -12.30
N GLN A 63 21.88 -0.36 -13.34
CA GLN A 63 22.09 -0.78 -14.73
C GLN A 63 23.57 -0.69 -15.16
N TYR A 64 24.25 0.41 -14.82
CA TYR A 64 25.66 0.61 -15.14
C TYR A 64 26.58 -0.30 -14.32
N GLY A 65 26.31 -0.41 -13.02
CA GLY A 65 27.11 -1.24 -12.11
C GLY A 65 26.91 -2.74 -12.31
N ALA A 66 25.76 -3.16 -12.87
CA ALA A 66 25.40 -4.56 -13.11
C ALA A 66 25.63 -5.47 -11.88
N ALA A 67 25.47 -4.89 -10.69
CA ALA A 67 25.85 -5.46 -9.41
C ALA A 67 24.76 -5.17 -8.36
N GLY A 68 24.75 -5.96 -7.29
CA GLY A 68 23.79 -5.79 -6.20
C GLY A 68 24.11 -4.58 -5.30
N PRO A 69 23.23 -4.27 -4.33
CA PRO A 69 23.30 -3.07 -3.51
C PRO A 69 24.59 -2.89 -2.72
N ILE A 70 25.26 -3.96 -2.27
CA ILE A 70 26.56 -3.84 -1.59
C ILE A 70 27.69 -3.63 -2.59
N THR A 71 27.70 -4.42 -3.67
CA THR A 71 28.84 -4.50 -4.59
C THR A 71 28.93 -3.31 -5.53
N VAL A 72 27.83 -2.61 -5.77
CA VAL A 72 27.78 -1.40 -6.60
C VAL A 72 28.59 -0.24 -6.01
N TRP A 73 28.70 -0.15 -4.68
CA TRP A 73 29.47 0.89 -3.99
C TRP A 73 30.99 0.66 -4.01
N LYS A 74 31.49 -0.33 -4.76
CA LYS A 74 32.94 -0.47 -5.02
C LYS A 74 33.54 0.77 -5.70
N CYS A 75 32.72 1.58 -6.40
CA CYS A 75 33.12 2.85 -6.96
C CYS A 75 33.51 3.91 -5.90
N CYS A 76 32.91 3.83 -4.69
CA CYS A 76 33.21 4.73 -3.58
C CYS A 76 33.21 3.93 -2.26
N PRO A 77 34.37 3.39 -1.84
CA PRO A 77 34.46 2.49 -0.68
C PRO A 77 34.00 3.14 0.64
N LEU A 78 34.09 4.47 0.75
CA LEU A 78 33.56 5.22 1.90
C LEU A 78 32.05 5.04 2.08
N LEU A 79 31.30 4.90 0.97
CA LEU A 79 29.85 4.75 0.97
C LEU A 79 29.39 3.29 0.96
N LYS A 80 30.29 2.31 1.14
CA LYS A 80 29.94 0.89 1.19
C LYS A 80 28.90 0.57 2.27
N GLY A 81 28.89 1.35 3.36
CA GLY A 81 27.88 1.25 4.43
C GLY A 81 26.44 1.50 3.95
N VAL A 82 26.25 2.31 2.90
CA VAL A 82 24.93 2.59 2.32
C VAL A 82 24.30 1.30 1.76
N GLY A 83 25.08 0.50 1.04
CA GLY A 83 24.61 -0.79 0.51
C GLY A 83 24.24 -1.80 1.59
N VAL A 84 24.95 -1.79 2.72
CA VAL A 84 24.61 -2.62 3.89
C VAL A 84 23.32 -2.12 4.55
N ALA A 85 23.17 -0.81 4.69
CA ALA A 85 21.94 -0.20 5.23
C ALA A 85 20.71 -0.53 4.36
N MET A 86 20.85 -0.47 3.02
CA MET A 86 19.79 -0.89 2.08
C MET A 86 19.31 -2.32 2.34
N LEU A 87 20.23 -3.25 2.59
CA LEU A 87 19.86 -4.64 2.91
C LEU A 87 19.19 -4.76 4.27
N ILE A 88 19.72 -4.11 5.31
CA ILE A 88 19.12 -4.14 6.66
C ILE A 88 17.69 -3.61 6.61
N VAL A 89 17.47 -2.46 5.97
CA VAL A 89 16.15 -1.86 5.82
C VAL A 89 15.22 -2.80 5.05
N SER A 90 15.66 -3.35 3.92
CA SER A 90 14.88 -4.32 3.15
C SER A 90 14.53 -5.59 3.95
N SER A 91 15.46 -6.10 4.76
CA SER A 91 15.21 -7.23 5.66
C SER A 91 14.14 -6.89 6.70
N LEU A 92 14.24 -5.73 7.37
CA LEU A 92 13.25 -5.29 8.36
C LEU A 92 11.86 -5.10 7.73
N VAL A 93 11.81 -4.50 6.54
CA VAL A 93 10.56 -4.30 5.79
C VAL A 93 9.91 -5.63 5.43
N SER A 94 10.71 -6.62 5.01
CA SER A 94 10.18 -7.93 4.67
C SER A 94 9.55 -8.66 5.87
N LEU A 95 10.00 -8.41 7.11
CA LEU A 95 9.39 -9.01 8.30
C LEU A 95 7.95 -8.55 8.52
N TYR A 96 7.67 -7.24 8.47
CA TYR A 96 6.34 -6.73 8.80
C TYR A 96 5.39 -6.68 7.61
N TYR A 97 5.86 -6.44 6.38
CA TYR A 97 4.98 -6.42 5.21
C TYR A 97 4.35 -7.79 4.94
N ASN A 98 5.06 -8.88 5.21
CA ASN A 98 4.53 -10.22 5.07
C ASN A 98 3.40 -10.53 6.06
N VAL A 99 3.37 -9.87 7.23
CA VAL A 99 2.24 -9.96 8.16
C VAL A 99 0.97 -9.34 7.56
N ILE A 100 1.11 -8.25 6.81
CA ILE A 100 -0.03 -7.61 6.14
C ILE A 100 -0.59 -8.54 5.04
N ILE A 101 0.28 -9.20 4.28
CA ILE A 101 -0.13 -10.22 3.29
C ILE A 101 -0.86 -11.38 3.98
N ALA A 102 -0.37 -11.83 5.15
CA ALA A 102 -1.03 -12.86 5.95
C ALA A 102 -2.44 -12.44 6.39
N TRP A 103 -2.64 -11.18 6.79
CA TRP A 103 -3.97 -10.65 7.08
C TRP A 103 -4.87 -10.67 5.85
N ALA A 104 -4.35 -10.29 4.67
CA ALA A 104 -5.11 -10.35 3.43
C ALA A 104 -5.57 -11.79 3.10
N PHE A 105 -4.70 -12.79 3.28
CA PHE A 105 -5.09 -14.20 3.11
C PHE A 105 -6.14 -14.65 4.11
N TYR A 106 -6.02 -14.23 5.37
CA TYR A 106 -7.02 -14.53 6.39
C TYR A 106 -8.39 -13.94 6.03
N TYR A 107 -8.44 -12.66 5.61
CA TYR A 107 -9.67 -12.00 5.18
C TYR A 107 -10.25 -12.62 3.90
N LEU A 108 -9.38 -12.99 2.95
CA LEU A 108 -9.80 -13.66 1.72
C LEU A 108 -10.44 -15.01 2.01
N GLY A 109 -9.81 -15.85 2.83
CA GLY A 109 -10.36 -17.15 3.22
C GLY A 109 -11.67 -17.02 4.02
N SER A 110 -11.76 -15.99 4.87
CA SER A 110 -12.97 -15.69 5.65
C SER A 110 -14.11 -15.10 4.81
N SER A 111 -13.83 -14.61 3.61
CA SER A 111 -14.85 -14.04 2.71
C SER A 111 -15.70 -15.10 2.00
N PHE A 112 -15.31 -16.38 2.04
CA PHE A 112 -16.08 -17.48 1.42
C PHE A 112 -17.26 -17.98 2.28
N GLN A 113 -17.64 -17.23 3.31
CA GLN A 113 -18.74 -17.57 4.23
C GLN A 113 -19.88 -16.56 4.09
N SER A 114 -21.12 -17.04 4.15
CA SER A 114 -22.33 -16.23 4.22
C SER A 114 -23.09 -16.59 5.50
N PRO A 115 -23.34 -15.65 6.42
CA PRO A 115 -23.02 -14.22 6.39
C PRO A 115 -21.52 -13.92 6.60
N LEU A 116 -21.07 -12.75 6.15
CA LEU A 116 -19.67 -12.32 6.30
C LEU A 116 -19.32 -12.19 7.81
N PRO A 117 -18.14 -12.62 8.27
CA PRO A 117 -17.81 -12.65 9.72
C PRO A 117 -17.77 -11.28 10.41
N TRP A 118 -17.62 -10.20 9.65
CA TRP A 118 -17.66 -8.81 10.12
C TRP A 118 -19.00 -8.11 9.86
N SER A 119 -19.99 -8.81 9.31
CA SER A 119 -21.36 -8.30 9.19
C SER A 119 -22.10 -8.38 10.53
N CYS A 120 -23.14 -7.57 10.68
CA CYS A 120 -24.07 -7.65 11.81
C CYS A 120 -24.96 -8.88 11.76
N ASP A 121 -25.10 -9.50 10.59
CA ASP A 121 -25.85 -10.75 10.40
C ASP A 121 -25.09 -11.96 10.95
N ALA A 122 -23.80 -11.81 11.27
CA ALA A 122 -23.02 -12.86 11.88
C ALA A 122 -23.43 -13.05 13.36
N PRO A 123 -23.74 -14.28 13.81
CA PRO A 123 -24.18 -14.55 15.18
C PRO A 123 -23.22 -14.04 16.28
N ARG A 124 -21.91 -13.97 16.00
CA ARG A 124 -20.89 -13.47 16.94
C ARG A 124 -20.89 -11.95 17.12
N ASN A 125 -21.55 -11.22 16.23
CA ASN A 125 -21.60 -9.75 16.23
C ASN A 125 -23.02 -9.21 16.45
N ALA A 126 -24.04 -10.08 16.54
CA ALA A 126 -25.43 -9.68 16.71
C ALA A 126 -25.62 -8.76 17.94
N ASP A 127 -24.99 -9.07 19.06
CA ASP A 127 -25.08 -8.28 20.29
C ASP A 127 -24.40 -6.91 20.20
N LEU A 128 -23.37 -6.77 19.35
CA LEU A 128 -22.64 -5.50 19.17
C LEU A 128 -23.44 -4.51 18.34
N CYS A 129 -24.21 -4.99 17.37
CA CYS A 129 -25.01 -4.14 16.50
C CYS A 129 -26.32 -3.68 17.15
N GLN A 130 -26.68 -4.23 18.32
CA GLN A 130 -27.88 -3.87 19.07
C GLN A 130 -27.67 -2.80 20.15
N VAL A 131 -26.43 -2.38 20.45
CA VAL A 131 -26.13 -1.35 21.49
C VAL A 131 -26.40 0.09 21.00
N GLY A 132 -27.31 0.26 20.04
CA GLY A 132 -28.00 1.50 19.73
C GLY A 132 -29.46 1.39 20.17
N GLY A 133 -29.71 1.21 21.46
CA GLY A 133 -31.05 1.10 22.02
C GLY A 133 -31.92 2.36 21.76
N PRO A 134 -33.25 2.21 21.75
CA PRO A 134 -34.20 3.26 21.40
C PRO A 134 -34.28 4.34 22.48
N GLN A 135 -33.50 5.41 22.34
CA GLN A 135 -33.77 6.70 22.98
C GLN A 135 -33.52 7.88 22.02
N ALA A 136 -34.00 7.74 20.78
CA ALA A 136 -34.38 8.90 20.00
C ALA A 136 -35.90 8.89 19.93
N GLY A 137 -36.51 9.92 20.52
CA GLY A 137 -37.96 10.07 20.59
C GLY A 137 -38.62 9.86 19.23
N SER A 138 -39.77 9.21 19.31
CA SER A 138 -40.83 9.10 18.32
C SER A 138 -40.81 10.22 17.27
N VAL A 139 -40.44 9.89 16.03
CA VAL A 139 -41.02 10.54 14.86
C VAL A 139 -41.43 9.43 13.91
N ALA A 140 -42.75 9.20 13.88
CA ALA A 140 -43.41 8.37 12.91
C ALA A 140 -43.13 8.88 11.50
N GLY A 141 -42.62 8.02 10.62
CA GLY A 141 -42.37 8.32 9.23
C GLY A 141 -41.98 7.04 8.49
N SER A 142 -42.97 6.39 7.88
CA SER A 142 -42.83 5.16 7.10
C SER A 142 -41.99 5.37 5.84
N GLY A 143 -40.81 4.76 5.79
CA GLY A 143 -39.98 4.60 4.59
C GLY A 143 -38.81 3.64 4.87
N PRO A 144 -38.36 2.82 3.90
CA PRO A 144 -37.26 1.87 4.12
C PRO A 144 -35.93 2.62 4.05
N GLY A 145 -35.57 3.30 5.15
CA GLY A 145 -34.32 4.05 5.27
C GLY A 145 -33.27 3.27 6.05
N VAL A 146 -32.24 2.81 5.36
CA VAL A 146 -31.01 2.23 5.91
C VAL A 146 -30.29 3.30 6.76
N GLY A 147 -30.54 3.31 8.07
CA GLY A 147 -29.95 4.26 9.03
C GLY A 147 -28.56 3.83 9.50
N CYS A 148 -27.54 4.61 9.15
CA CYS A 148 -26.12 4.41 9.44
C CYS A 148 -25.77 4.28 10.94
N CYS A 149 -25.09 3.18 11.29
CA CYS A 149 -24.59 2.82 12.63
C CYS A 149 -23.23 3.49 12.97
N TRP A 150 -23.08 4.80 12.76
CA TRP A 150 -21.78 5.49 12.93
C TRP A 150 -21.74 6.63 13.94
N ALA A 151 -22.88 6.99 14.55
CA ALA A 151 -22.94 8.13 15.46
C ALA A 151 -23.05 7.66 16.91
N ARG A 152 -22.04 7.99 17.73
CA ARG A 152 -22.06 8.03 19.21
C ARG A 152 -21.37 6.88 19.96
N HIS A 153 -20.18 6.49 19.52
CA HIS A 153 -19.11 6.12 20.46
C HIS A 153 -17.83 6.88 20.09
N HIS A 154 -17.18 7.42 21.12
CA HIS A 154 -15.88 8.08 21.03
C HIS A 154 -14.93 7.31 20.11
N MET A 155 -14.39 8.05 19.15
CA MET A 155 -13.55 7.64 18.04
C MET A 155 -12.37 6.74 18.46
N ARG A 156 -12.54 5.41 18.33
CA ARG A 156 -11.45 4.48 18.02
C ARG A 156 -11.63 4.08 16.56
N THR A 157 -10.87 4.76 15.71
CA THR A 157 -10.83 4.58 14.26
C THR A 157 -10.52 3.14 13.86
N GLY A 158 -11.37 2.53 13.00
CA GLY A 158 -10.94 1.50 12.05
C GLY A 158 -11.11 0.03 12.43
N GLU A 159 -12.16 -0.37 13.15
CA GLU A 159 -12.44 -1.79 13.39
C GLU A 159 -13.20 -2.44 12.21
N VAL A 160 -12.45 -3.01 11.25
CA VAL A 160 -12.98 -4.10 10.43
C VAL A 160 -12.97 -5.37 11.31
N VAL A 161 -14.17 -5.89 11.56
CA VAL A 161 -14.58 -6.65 12.76
C VAL A 161 -14.27 -8.15 12.71
N SER A 162 -13.01 -8.57 12.55
CA SER A 162 -12.66 -9.97 12.91
C SER A 162 -11.23 -10.12 13.42
N VAL A 163 -10.23 -9.67 12.64
CA VAL A 163 -8.83 -9.69 13.08
C VAL A 163 -8.60 -8.68 14.19
N GLY A 164 -9.17 -7.47 14.08
CA GLY A 164 -9.09 -6.44 15.12
C GLY A 164 -9.65 -6.92 16.46
N ARG A 165 -10.70 -7.76 16.45
CA ARG A 165 -11.35 -8.30 17.65
C ARG A 165 -10.58 -9.48 18.26
N SER A 166 -10.02 -10.39 17.46
CA SER A 166 -9.09 -11.42 17.97
C SER A 166 -7.78 -10.82 18.48
N PHE A 167 -7.25 -9.80 17.80
CA PHE A 167 -6.07 -9.07 18.25
C PHE A 167 -6.37 -8.23 19.50
N ALA A 168 -7.53 -7.58 19.60
CA ALA A 168 -7.97 -6.83 20.78
C ALA A 168 -8.35 -7.72 21.98
N CYS A 169 -8.95 -8.90 21.75
CA CYS A 169 -9.19 -9.88 22.81
C CYS A 169 -7.87 -10.51 23.29
N SER A 170 -6.92 -10.81 22.40
CA SER A 170 -5.56 -11.21 22.79
C SER A 170 -4.85 -10.09 23.58
N ARG A 171 -5.09 -8.82 23.20
CA ARG A 171 -4.55 -7.63 23.88
C ARG A 171 -5.30 -7.22 25.14
N ARG A 172 -6.45 -7.83 25.44
CA ARG A 172 -7.11 -7.70 26.76
C ARG A 172 -6.34 -8.45 27.86
N GLY A 173 -5.48 -9.40 27.48
CA GLY A 173 -4.52 -10.05 28.39
C GLY A 173 -3.12 -9.42 28.41
N GLY A 174 -2.69 -8.79 27.32
CA GLY A 174 -1.32 -8.25 27.17
C GLY A 174 -1.17 -6.82 27.71
N SER A 175 -0.34 -6.65 28.73
CA SER A 175 -0.02 -5.37 29.40
C SER A 175 0.96 -4.50 28.59
N GLY A 176 0.59 -4.13 27.36
CA GLY A 176 1.35 -3.24 26.50
C GLY A 176 2.38 -3.94 25.60
N LEU A 177 3.34 -3.20 25.03
CA LEU A 177 4.35 -3.75 24.11
C LEU A 177 5.27 -4.79 24.76
N GLY A 178 5.33 -4.83 26.08
CA GLY A 178 6.14 -5.79 26.85
C GLY A 178 5.53 -7.19 26.95
N ASP A 179 4.25 -7.35 26.62
CA ASP A 179 3.56 -8.65 26.61
C ASP A 179 2.69 -8.78 25.35
N PRO A 180 3.24 -9.31 24.24
CA PRO A 180 2.52 -9.45 22.97
C PRO A 180 1.41 -10.52 23.02
N GLY A 181 1.27 -11.27 24.11
CA GLY A 181 0.29 -12.35 24.24
C GLY A 181 0.61 -13.58 23.37
N PRO A 182 -0.30 -14.57 23.34
CA PRO A 182 -0.07 -15.83 22.62
C PRO A 182 -0.13 -15.67 21.10
N VAL A 183 0.63 -16.50 20.40
CA VAL A 183 0.63 -16.55 18.92
C VAL A 183 -0.72 -17.05 18.42
N GLN A 184 -1.35 -16.25 17.56
CA GLN A 184 -2.61 -16.59 16.90
C GLN A 184 -2.34 -17.58 15.75
N TRP A 185 -2.55 -18.88 15.99
CA TRP A 185 -2.24 -19.95 15.04
C TRP A 185 -2.84 -19.78 13.62
N PRO A 186 -4.09 -19.31 13.43
CA PRO A 186 -4.61 -19.07 12.09
C PRO A 186 -3.80 -18.04 11.30
N LEU A 187 -3.35 -16.97 11.97
CA LEU A 187 -2.51 -15.93 11.36
C LEU A 187 -1.09 -16.45 11.10
N ALA A 188 -0.55 -17.29 11.99
CA ALA A 188 0.75 -17.93 11.80
C ALA A 188 0.75 -18.85 10.57
N LEU A 189 -0.32 -19.62 10.34
CA LEU A 189 -0.48 -20.44 9.15
C LEU A 189 -0.62 -19.60 7.87
N CYS A 190 -1.40 -18.51 7.90
CA CYS A 190 -1.47 -17.58 6.77
C CYS A 190 -0.11 -16.92 6.47
N LEU A 191 0.68 -16.60 7.51
CA LEU A 191 2.03 -16.06 7.35
C LEU A 191 2.98 -17.10 6.73
N LEU A 192 2.93 -18.35 7.18
CA LEU A 192 3.69 -19.45 6.58
C LEU A 192 3.32 -19.63 5.10
N ALA A 193 2.02 -19.60 4.77
CA ALA A 193 1.56 -19.68 3.39
C ALA A 193 2.06 -18.51 2.53
N ALA A 194 2.10 -17.28 3.06
CA ALA A 194 2.66 -16.12 2.37
C ALA A 194 4.16 -16.29 2.06
N TRP A 195 4.95 -16.77 3.04
CA TRP A 195 6.37 -17.04 2.82
C TRP A 195 6.61 -18.15 1.80
N ILE A 196 5.83 -19.24 1.86
CA ILE A 196 5.91 -20.32 0.88
C ILE A 196 5.60 -19.78 -0.52
N LEU A 197 4.54 -18.99 -0.68
CA LEU A 197 4.18 -18.41 -1.97
C LEU A 197 5.30 -17.52 -2.52
N ILE A 198 5.87 -16.63 -1.69
CA ILE A 198 6.97 -15.75 -2.09
C ILE A 198 8.20 -16.58 -2.50
N PHE A 199 8.53 -17.61 -1.72
CA PHE A 199 9.61 -18.52 -2.05
C PHE A 199 9.38 -19.17 -3.42
N LEU A 200 8.18 -19.70 -3.68
CA LEU A 200 7.80 -20.29 -4.97
C LEU A 200 7.91 -19.28 -6.13
N CYS A 201 7.47 -18.04 -5.93
CA CYS A 201 7.60 -16.98 -6.93
C CYS A 201 9.06 -16.65 -7.26
N MET A 202 9.97 -16.78 -6.27
CA MET A 202 11.39 -16.45 -6.39
C MET A 202 12.29 -17.65 -6.72
N LEU A 203 11.77 -18.88 -6.75
CA LEU A 203 12.55 -20.13 -6.88
C LEU A 203 13.55 -20.13 -8.05
N LYS A 204 13.18 -19.56 -9.21
CA LYS A 204 14.06 -19.46 -10.39
C LYS A 204 14.61 -18.05 -10.63
N GLY A 205 14.67 -17.24 -9.57
CA GLY A 205 15.11 -15.85 -9.63
C GLY A 205 14.24 -15.00 -10.57
N ILE A 206 14.90 -14.10 -11.32
CA ILE A 206 14.24 -13.12 -12.19
C ILE A 206 13.36 -13.74 -13.29
N ARG A 207 13.65 -14.98 -13.73
CA ARG A 207 12.88 -15.66 -14.76
C ARG A 207 11.50 -16.12 -14.28
N SER A 208 11.38 -16.42 -12.99
CA SER A 208 10.10 -16.78 -12.36
C SER A 208 9.36 -15.52 -11.94
N SER A 209 10.04 -14.61 -11.22
CA SER A 209 9.40 -13.39 -10.74
C SER A 209 8.91 -12.49 -11.88
N GLY A 210 9.68 -12.38 -12.97
CA GLY A 210 9.29 -11.63 -14.18
C GLY A 210 8.06 -12.20 -14.90
N LYS A 211 7.73 -13.48 -14.69
CA LYS A 211 6.48 -14.07 -15.21
C LYS A 211 5.30 -13.86 -14.26
N VAL A 212 5.54 -14.07 -12.97
CA VAL A 212 4.52 -13.86 -11.92
C VAL A 212 4.04 -12.40 -11.92
N VAL A 213 4.94 -11.45 -12.20
CA VAL A 213 4.60 -10.03 -12.16
C VAL A 213 3.59 -9.58 -13.20
N TYR A 214 3.44 -10.30 -14.31
CA TYR A 214 2.37 -10.01 -15.26
C TYR A 214 1.00 -10.10 -14.59
N PHE A 215 0.80 -11.02 -13.65
CA PHE A 215 -0.42 -11.09 -12.87
C PHE A 215 -0.37 -10.12 -11.68
N THR A 216 0.67 -10.18 -10.85
CA THR A 216 0.67 -9.44 -9.57
C THR A 216 0.74 -7.92 -9.74
N ALA A 217 1.32 -7.41 -10.83
CA ALA A 217 1.32 -5.97 -11.12
C ALA A 217 0.05 -5.52 -11.85
N THR A 218 -0.59 -6.36 -12.68
CA THR A 218 -1.77 -5.92 -13.47
C THR A 218 -3.10 -6.14 -12.75
N PHE A 219 -3.23 -7.23 -11.99
CA PHE A 219 -4.46 -7.58 -11.28
C PHE A 219 -4.96 -6.47 -10.33
N PRO A 220 -4.10 -5.75 -9.57
CA PRO A 220 -4.54 -4.64 -8.75
C PRO A 220 -5.26 -3.53 -9.54
N TYR A 221 -4.86 -3.27 -10.80
CA TYR A 221 -5.52 -2.27 -11.64
C TYR A 221 -6.94 -2.68 -12.02
N LEU A 222 -7.15 -3.97 -12.29
CA LEU A 222 -8.50 -4.51 -12.54
C LEU A 222 -9.38 -4.34 -11.30
N VAL A 223 -8.86 -4.66 -10.11
CA VAL A 223 -9.59 -4.49 -8.85
C VAL A 223 -9.92 -3.02 -8.59
N ILE A 224 -8.94 -2.12 -8.75
CA ILE A 224 -9.14 -0.67 -8.62
C ILE A 224 -10.24 -0.19 -9.58
N LEU A 225 -10.21 -0.63 -10.85
CA LEU A 225 -11.23 -0.25 -11.82
C LEU A 225 -12.63 -0.73 -11.41
N ILE A 226 -12.77 -1.98 -10.96
CA ILE A 226 -14.05 -2.53 -10.47
C ILE A 226 -14.54 -1.71 -9.27
N LEU A 227 -13.65 -1.37 -8.34
CA LEU A 227 -14.00 -0.58 -7.15
C LEU A 227 -14.40 0.85 -7.51
N ILE A 228 -13.76 1.49 -8.50
CA ILE A 228 -14.16 2.81 -8.99
C ILE A 228 -15.56 2.75 -9.62
N ILE A 229 -15.82 1.77 -10.50
CA ILE A 229 -17.14 1.61 -11.13
C ILE A 229 -18.19 1.36 -10.05
N ARG A 230 -17.91 0.47 -9.09
CA ARG A 230 -18.84 0.18 -8.00
C ARG A 230 -19.07 1.41 -7.12
N GLY A 231 -18.01 2.12 -6.74
CA GLY A 231 -18.06 3.35 -5.94
C GLY A 231 -18.88 4.44 -6.63
N ALA A 232 -18.73 4.61 -7.94
CA ALA A 232 -19.50 5.57 -8.73
C ALA A 232 -21.00 5.27 -8.75
N THR A 233 -21.40 3.98 -8.67
CA THR A 233 -22.84 3.58 -8.62
C THR A 233 -23.49 3.74 -7.24
N LEU A 234 -22.73 4.08 -6.19
CA LEU A 234 -23.28 4.26 -4.85
C LEU A 234 -23.87 5.65 -4.66
N ASP A 235 -24.99 5.72 -3.94
CA ASP A 235 -25.62 6.99 -3.58
C ASP A 235 -24.70 7.83 -2.70
N GLY A 236 -24.53 9.10 -3.07
CA GLY A 236 -23.66 10.02 -2.34
C GLY A 236 -22.16 9.88 -2.63
N SER A 237 -21.76 9.09 -3.63
CA SER A 237 -20.36 8.92 -4.07
C SER A 237 -19.65 10.26 -4.37
N LEU A 238 -20.39 11.23 -4.93
CA LEU A 238 -19.86 12.57 -5.20
C LEU A 238 -19.39 13.32 -3.93
N ASN A 239 -19.89 12.98 -2.74
CA ASN A 239 -19.44 13.63 -1.51
C ASN A 239 -18.00 13.24 -1.18
N GLY A 240 -17.63 11.96 -1.32
CA GLY A 240 -16.26 11.52 -1.10
C GLY A 240 -15.29 12.14 -2.10
N VAL A 241 -15.66 12.17 -3.38
CA VAL A 241 -14.87 12.85 -4.43
C VAL A 241 -14.68 14.34 -4.14
N ARG A 242 -15.72 15.03 -3.64
CA ARG A 242 -15.62 16.45 -3.22
C ARG A 242 -14.64 16.63 -2.07
N PHE A 243 -14.58 15.70 -1.11
CA PHE A 243 -13.59 15.76 -0.04
C PHE A 243 -12.18 15.50 -0.54
N TYR A 244 -12.02 14.51 -1.44
CA TYR A 244 -10.74 14.16 -2.03
C TYR A 244 -10.15 15.31 -2.86
N LEU A 245 -10.97 15.97 -3.68
CA LEU A 245 -10.59 17.08 -4.55
C LEU A 245 -10.89 18.46 -3.95
N SER A 246 -11.09 18.54 -2.63
CA SER A 246 -11.29 19.83 -1.94
C SER A 246 -10.09 20.76 -2.14
N SER A 247 -10.32 22.07 -2.19
CA SER A 247 -9.29 23.06 -2.54
C SER A 247 -8.99 24.03 -1.38
N ASN A 248 -8.28 23.54 -0.36
CA ASN A 248 -7.87 24.39 0.76
C ASN A 248 -6.45 24.93 0.57
N TRP A 249 -6.34 26.10 -0.08
CA TRP A 249 -5.08 26.77 -0.39
C TRP A 249 -4.25 27.17 0.84
N GLY A 250 -4.89 27.46 1.97
CA GLY A 250 -4.19 27.83 3.20
C GLY A 250 -3.27 26.72 3.73
N ARG A 251 -3.54 25.46 3.37
CA ARG A 251 -2.71 24.32 3.78
C ARG A 251 -1.31 24.33 3.15
N LEU A 252 -1.12 24.94 1.98
CA LEU A 252 0.20 24.99 1.30
C LEU A 252 1.26 25.75 2.09
N GLN A 253 0.85 26.67 2.96
CA GLN A 253 1.77 27.45 3.79
C GLN A 253 2.38 26.61 4.92
N SER A 254 1.80 25.45 5.23
CA SER A 254 2.32 24.57 6.27
C SER A 254 3.48 23.73 5.74
N ALA A 255 4.63 23.81 6.39
CA ALA A 255 5.79 22.97 6.11
C ALA A 255 5.49 21.46 6.24
N GLN A 256 4.52 21.09 7.08
CA GLN A 256 4.11 19.68 7.24
C GLN A 256 3.58 19.09 5.94
N VAL A 257 2.88 19.88 5.13
CA VAL A 257 2.32 19.42 3.84
C VAL A 257 3.43 19.04 2.87
N TRP A 258 4.51 19.82 2.84
CA TRP A 258 5.69 19.55 2.01
C TRP A 258 6.50 18.36 2.52
N SER A 259 6.64 18.23 3.84
CA SER A 259 7.29 17.07 4.47
C SER A 259 6.52 15.77 4.20
N ASP A 260 5.19 15.81 4.29
CA ASP A 260 4.32 14.66 3.99
C ASP A 260 4.39 14.29 2.50
N ALA A 261 4.41 15.29 1.61
CA ALA A 261 4.56 15.08 0.17
C ALA A 261 5.90 14.44 -0.18
N ALA A 262 7.00 14.97 0.35
CA ALA A 262 8.34 14.39 0.17
C ALA A 262 8.37 12.94 0.68
N SER A 263 7.94 12.72 1.93
CA SER A 263 7.90 11.39 2.55
C SER A 263 7.09 10.40 1.71
N GLN A 264 5.93 10.82 1.20
CA GLN A 264 5.09 9.98 0.35
C GLN A 264 5.81 9.60 -0.96
N ILE A 265 6.52 10.52 -1.60
CA ILE A 265 7.29 10.24 -2.82
C ILE A 265 8.41 9.22 -2.54
N PHE A 266 9.18 9.42 -1.47
CA PHE A 266 10.26 8.50 -1.09
C PHE A 266 9.76 7.08 -0.83
N TYR A 267 8.70 6.94 -0.01
CA TYR A 267 8.14 5.63 0.32
C TYR A 267 7.37 5.00 -0.86
N SER A 268 6.76 5.80 -1.72
CA SER A 268 6.00 5.28 -2.87
C SER A 268 6.90 4.83 -4.01
N LEU A 269 7.98 5.56 -4.32
CA LEU A 269 8.92 5.11 -5.33
C LEU A 269 9.84 4.00 -4.80
N GLY A 270 9.98 3.85 -3.47
CA GLY A 270 10.85 2.84 -2.86
C GLY A 270 12.33 3.16 -3.06
N ILE A 271 12.67 4.44 -3.08
CA ILE A 271 14.04 4.93 -3.28
C ILE A 271 14.90 4.60 -2.06
N GLY A 272 16.11 4.09 -2.29
CA GLY A 272 17.09 3.86 -1.23
C GLY A 272 16.91 2.54 -0.48
N PHE A 273 16.06 1.64 -0.96
CA PHE A 273 15.90 0.28 -0.41
C PHE A 273 16.76 -0.75 -1.16
N GLY A 274 17.32 -0.41 -2.33
CA GLY A 274 18.17 -1.29 -3.13
C GLY A 274 17.41 -2.33 -3.96
N GLY A 275 16.08 -2.38 -3.86
CA GLY A 275 15.24 -3.25 -4.70
C GLY A 275 15.29 -2.84 -6.18
N LEU A 276 15.14 -1.54 -6.45
CA LEU A 276 15.24 -0.95 -7.79
C LEU A 276 16.63 -1.13 -8.39
N LEU A 277 17.66 -0.86 -7.59
CA LEU A 277 19.04 -1.09 -7.99
C LEU A 277 19.28 -2.54 -8.39
N SER A 278 18.77 -3.49 -7.58
CA SER A 278 18.87 -4.92 -7.86
C SER A 278 18.15 -5.29 -9.17
N MET A 279 16.94 -4.78 -9.39
CA MET A 279 16.19 -5.04 -10.63
C MET A 279 16.87 -4.42 -11.87
N ALA A 280 17.37 -3.19 -11.74
CA ALA A 280 18.10 -2.50 -12.80
C ALA A 280 19.44 -3.17 -13.13
N SER A 281 20.08 -3.83 -12.14
CA SER A 281 21.30 -4.59 -12.37
C SER A 281 21.13 -5.70 -13.41
N TYR A 282 19.91 -6.23 -13.56
CA TYR A 282 19.58 -7.24 -14.55
C TYR A 282 19.26 -6.69 -15.96
N ASN A 283 19.23 -5.36 -16.14
CA ASN A 283 18.87 -4.72 -17.39
C ASN A 283 20.02 -4.65 -18.41
N LYS A 284 19.75 -4.58 -19.71
CA LYS A 284 20.82 -4.44 -20.73
C LYS A 284 21.47 -3.07 -20.62
N PHE A 285 22.76 -2.96 -20.96
CA PHE A 285 23.53 -1.72 -20.80
C PHE A 285 23.01 -0.59 -21.71
N ASP A 286 22.62 -0.93 -22.94
CA ASP A 286 22.07 -0.05 -23.97
C ASP A 286 20.59 0.31 -23.77
N ASN A 287 19.93 -0.22 -22.74
CA ASN A 287 18.54 0.08 -22.49
C ASN A 287 18.35 1.53 -22.00
N ASN A 288 17.35 2.22 -22.53
CA ASN A 288 17.04 3.60 -22.16
C ASN A 288 16.43 3.70 -20.76
N VAL A 289 17.30 3.88 -19.75
CA VAL A 289 16.92 4.02 -18.34
C VAL A 289 16.09 5.28 -18.06
N ILE A 290 16.31 6.37 -18.80
CA ILE A 290 15.58 7.63 -18.62
C ILE A 290 14.10 7.43 -18.97
N ARG A 291 13.83 6.82 -20.14
CA ARG A 291 12.45 6.51 -20.57
C ARG A 291 11.76 5.61 -19.55
N ASP A 292 12.46 4.58 -19.08
CA ASP A 292 11.88 3.62 -18.14
C ASP A 292 11.57 4.28 -16.80
N THR A 293 12.48 5.12 -16.30
CA THR A 293 12.28 5.94 -15.09
C THR A 293 11.02 6.78 -15.20
N LEU A 294 10.83 7.51 -16.30
CA LEU A 294 9.65 8.35 -16.50
C LEU A 294 8.36 7.52 -16.56
N VAL A 295 8.37 6.40 -17.29
CA VAL A 295 7.20 5.52 -17.39
C VAL A 295 6.81 4.95 -16.03
N ILE A 296 7.77 4.47 -15.25
CA ILE A 296 7.49 3.88 -13.93
C ILE A 296 7.01 4.95 -12.95
N ALA A 297 7.64 6.13 -12.93
CA ALA A 297 7.24 7.21 -12.03
C ALA A 297 5.85 7.76 -12.35
N ILE A 298 5.53 7.98 -13.63
CA ILE A 298 4.20 8.40 -14.08
C ILE A 298 3.18 7.31 -13.74
N GLY A 299 3.48 6.05 -14.04
CA GLY A 299 2.63 4.91 -13.70
C GLY A 299 2.29 4.89 -12.22
N ASN A 300 3.30 4.97 -11.34
CA ASN A 300 3.12 5.01 -9.89
C ASN A 300 2.20 6.17 -9.43
N CYS A 301 2.40 7.38 -9.96
CA CYS A 301 1.59 8.55 -9.61
C CYS A 301 0.15 8.42 -10.10
N CYS A 302 -0.05 7.96 -11.34
CA CYS A 302 -1.37 7.70 -11.90
C CYS A 302 -2.11 6.66 -11.06
N THR A 303 -1.45 5.59 -10.63
CA THR A 303 -2.06 4.56 -9.78
C THR A 303 -2.47 5.11 -8.42
N SER A 304 -1.62 5.91 -7.79
CA SER A 304 -1.96 6.62 -6.55
C SER A 304 -3.20 7.51 -6.70
N PHE A 305 -3.26 8.28 -7.79
CA PHE A 305 -4.37 9.18 -8.03
C PHE A 305 -5.68 8.43 -8.29
N LEU A 306 -5.64 7.37 -9.11
CA LEU A 306 -6.79 6.50 -9.42
C LEU A 306 -7.27 5.75 -8.18
N ALA A 307 -6.35 5.21 -7.38
CA ALA A 307 -6.71 4.54 -6.13
C ALA A 307 -7.39 5.50 -5.14
N GLY A 308 -7.11 6.80 -5.22
CA GLY A 308 -7.86 7.82 -4.47
C GLY A 308 -9.35 7.82 -4.76
N PHE A 309 -9.76 7.73 -6.04
CA PHE A 309 -11.16 7.59 -6.42
C PHE A 309 -11.77 6.24 -6.04
N ALA A 310 -10.96 5.19 -5.89
CA ALA A 310 -11.47 3.90 -5.44
C ALA A 310 -11.80 3.91 -3.93
N ILE A 311 -11.19 4.81 -3.16
CA ILE A 311 -11.35 4.92 -1.70
C ILE A 311 -12.37 6.00 -1.30
N PHE A 312 -12.39 7.14 -2.02
CA PHE A 312 -13.27 8.29 -1.76
C PHE A 312 -14.46 8.30 -2.71
#